data_AF-A0A818PWW4-F1
#
_entry.id   AF-A0A818PWW4-F1
#
_cell.length_a   1.000
_cell.length_b   1.000
_cell.length_c   1.000
_cell.angle_alpha   90.00
_cell.angle_beta   90.00
_cell.angle_gamma   90.00
#
_symmetry.space_group_name_H-M   'P 1'
#
loop_
_entity.id
_entity.type
_entity.pdbx_description
1 polymer ?
#
loop_
_entity_poly.entity_id
_entity_poly.type
_entity_poly.pdbx_seq_one_letter_code
_entity_poly.pdbx_strand_id
1 'polypeptide(L)'
;MGIEGLHPLLKSAIHRVNIKNAEFQGTTCAVDTSFLLHRGAYACAGKLAQNESTDRYVQYVTRFVERLLEWNIKPIMVFDGSPLPAKRITNINRSDERERNRLRGQKALANGKTREAEQFFQKAIEITPDMVLNVIRV
;
A
#
# COMPACT_ATOMS: atom_id res chain seq x y z
N MET A 1 -8.01 2.04 8.43
CA MET A 1 -8.78 2.65 7.33
C MET A 1 -9.21 4.05 7.74
N GLY A 2 -9.67 4.88 6.79
CA GLY A 2 -10.16 6.24 7.02
C GLY A 2 -11.54 6.26 7.68
N ILE A 3 -12.46 7.09 7.18
CA ILE A 3 -13.84 7.18 7.70
C ILE A 3 -14.63 5.95 7.28
N GLU A 4 -15.07 5.15 8.24
CA GLU A 4 -15.87 3.95 8.01
C GLU A 4 -17.26 4.30 7.44
N GLY A 5 -17.74 3.53 6.47
CA GLY A 5 -19.06 3.72 5.85
C GLY A 5 -19.20 4.92 4.90
N LEU A 6 -18.15 5.75 4.73
CA LEU A 6 -18.24 6.97 3.92
C LEU A 6 -18.50 6.69 2.42
N HIS A 7 -17.83 5.70 1.84
CA HIS A 7 -17.95 5.42 0.41
C HIS A 7 -19.39 5.00 0.00
N PRO A 8 -20.06 4.05 0.70
CA PRO A 8 -21.47 3.76 0.46
C PRO A 8 -22.39 4.98 0.65
N LEU A 9 -22.11 5.82 1.67
CA LEU A 9 -22.92 7.01 1.96
C LEU A 9 -22.91 8.03 0.81
N LEU A 10 -21.75 8.21 0.16
CA LEU A 10 -21.57 9.18 -0.92
C LEU A 10 -21.89 8.62 -2.32
N LYS A 11 -22.54 7.47 -2.42
CA LYS A 11 -22.77 6.79 -3.71
C LYS A 11 -23.45 7.67 -4.76
N SER A 12 -24.35 8.55 -4.37
CA SER A 12 -25.04 9.50 -5.27
C SER A 12 -24.12 10.59 -5.83
N ALA A 13 -23.01 10.89 -5.16
CA ALA A 13 -22.03 11.89 -5.56
C ALA A 13 -20.80 11.29 -6.26
N ILE A 14 -20.76 9.96 -6.46
CA ILE A 14 -19.63 9.26 -7.09
C ILE A 14 -19.91 9.06 -8.57
N HIS A 15 -18.99 9.55 -9.41
CA HIS A 15 -19.00 9.33 -10.85
C HIS A 15 -17.86 8.40 -11.24
N ARG A 16 -18.14 7.41 -12.08
CA ARG A 16 -17.10 6.57 -12.69
C ARG A 16 -16.48 7.33 -13.85
N VAL A 17 -15.16 7.47 -13.81
CA VAL A 17 -14.38 8.13 -14.86
C VAL A 17 -13.29 7.20 -15.37
N ASN A 18 -12.84 7.43 -16.60
CA ASN A 18 -11.66 6.79 -17.14
C ASN A 18 -10.53 7.81 -17.19
N ILE A 19 -9.47 7.52 -16.46
CA ILE A 19 -8.31 8.41 -16.34
C ILE A 19 -7.60 8.69 -17.68
N LYS A 20 -7.86 7.90 -18.73
CA LYS A 20 -7.34 8.13 -20.09
C LYS A 20 -8.07 9.23 -20.86
N ASN A 21 -9.23 9.66 -20.37
CA ASN A 21 -10.06 10.67 -21.02
C ASN A 21 -9.27 11.97 -21.24
N ALA A 22 -9.61 12.69 -22.31
CA ALA A 22 -8.96 13.94 -22.69
C ALA A 22 -8.99 14.99 -21.56
N GLU A 23 -10.01 14.96 -20.69
CA GLU A 23 -10.15 15.86 -19.53
C GLU A 23 -9.00 15.78 -18.52
N PHE A 24 -8.29 14.64 -18.46
CA PHE A 24 -7.17 14.42 -17.54
C PHE A 24 -5.81 14.59 -18.21
N GLN A 25 -5.74 14.56 -19.55
CA GLN A 25 -4.46 14.70 -20.26
C GLN A 25 -3.87 16.11 -20.07
N GLY A 26 -2.58 16.18 -19.82
CA GLY A 26 -1.86 17.42 -19.48
C GLY A 26 -2.04 17.89 -18.04
N THR A 27 -2.84 17.20 -17.22
CA THR A 27 -3.04 17.58 -15.81
C THR A 27 -1.91 17.07 -14.91
N THR A 28 -1.83 17.62 -13.70
CA THR A 28 -0.96 17.15 -12.63
C THR A 28 -1.81 16.55 -11.52
N CYS A 29 -1.46 15.37 -11.02
CA CYS A 29 -2.16 14.72 -9.92
C CYS A 29 -1.22 14.42 -8.74
N ALA A 30 -1.71 14.56 -7.52
CA ALA A 30 -1.02 14.06 -6.34
C ALA A 30 -1.46 12.62 -6.07
N VAL A 31 -0.50 11.73 -5.80
CA VAL A 31 -0.74 10.31 -5.56
C VAL A 31 -0.35 9.97 -4.13
N ASP A 32 -1.29 9.43 -3.37
CA ASP A 32 -0.99 8.78 -2.09
C ASP A 32 -0.18 7.51 -2.34
N THR A 33 1.13 7.59 -2.11
CA THR A 33 2.06 6.51 -2.44
C THR A 33 2.07 5.43 -1.35
N SER A 34 1.75 5.78 -0.10
CA SER A 34 1.63 4.81 1.00
C SER A 34 0.59 3.73 0.66
N PHE A 35 -0.51 4.13 0.04
CA PHE A 35 -1.51 3.19 -0.47
C PHE A 35 -0.96 2.25 -1.56
N LEU A 36 -0.23 2.77 -2.55
CA LEU A 36 0.35 1.96 -3.62
C LEU A 36 1.40 0.99 -3.10
N LEU A 37 2.25 1.43 -2.18
CA LEU A 37 3.24 0.60 -1.49
C LEU A 37 2.57 -0.58 -0.77
N HIS A 38 1.50 -0.33 -0.02
CA HIS A 38 0.73 -1.38 0.63
C HIS A 38 0.15 -2.39 -0.37
N ARG A 39 -0.40 -1.92 -1.51
CA ARG A 39 -0.92 -2.82 -2.55
C ARG A 39 0.17 -3.64 -3.22
N GLY A 40 1.31 -3.02 -3.53
CA GLY A 40 2.47 -3.70 -4.11
C GLY A 40 3.07 -4.75 -3.17
N ALA A 41 3.17 -4.42 -1.88
CA ALA A 41 3.66 -5.32 -0.85
C ALA A 41 2.79 -6.57 -0.67
N TYR A 42 1.50 -6.51 -0.99
CA TYR A 42 0.58 -7.65 -0.90
C TYR A 42 1.03 -8.83 -1.76
N ALA A 43 1.66 -8.58 -2.91
CA ALA A 43 2.16 -9.61 -3.82
C ALA A 43 3.51 -10.24 -3.39
N CYS A 44 4.12 -9.72 -2.33
CA CYS A 44 5.36 -10.23 -1.74
C CYS A 44 5.32 -10.27 -0.21
N ALA A 45 4.13 -10.36 0.38
CA ALA A 45 3.94 -10.26 1.84
C ALA A 45 4.71 -11.35 2.60
N GLY A 46 4.65 -12.60 2.13
CA GLY A 46 5.42 -13.69 2.72
C GLY A 46 6.93 -13.49 2.68
N LYS A 47 7.47 -12.88 1.61
CA LYS A 47 8.90 -12.54 1.52
C LYS A 47 9.28 -11.45 2.52
N LEU A 48 8.49 -10.37 2.55
CA LEU A 48 8.69 -9.26 3.48
C LEU A 48 8.62 -9.73 4.94
N ALA A 49 7.65 -10.59 5.29
CA ALA A 49 7.50 -11.12 6.64
C ALA A 49 8.65 -12.04 7.09
N GLN A 50 9.38 -12.61 6.14
CA GLN A 50 10.57 -13.45 6.37
C GLN A 50 11.89 -12.67 6.21
N ASN A 51 11.82 -11.35 6.01
CA ASN A 51 12.98 -10.49 5.72
C ASN A 51 13.76 -10.91 4.47
N GLU A 52 13.09 -11.54 3.50
CA GLU A 52 13.69 -11.83 2.20
C GLU A 52 13.69 -10.58 1.32
N SER A 53 14.79 -10.38 0.58
CA SER A 53 14.89 -9.29 -0.38
C SER A 53 13.84 -9.42 -1.50
N THR A 54 13.17 -8.30 -1.81
CA THR A 54 12.19 -8.20 -2.87
C THR A 54 12.05 -6.76 -3.34
N ASP A 55 11.85 -6.57 -4.64
CA ASP A 55 11.61 -5.27 -5.31
C ASP A 55 10.20 -5.18 -5.91
N ARG A 56 9.38 -6.24 -5.79
CA ARG A 56 8.01 -6.27 -6.35
C ARG A 56 7.14 -5.06 -6.01
N TYR A 57 7.24 -4.54 -4.77
CA TYR A 57 6.49 -3.34 -4.38
C TYR A 57 6.99 -2.09 -5.11
N VAL A 58 8.29 -2.00 -5.41
CA VAL A 58 8.89 -0.92 -6.21
C VAL A 58 8.36 -1.00 -7.63
N GLN A 59 8.48 -2.17 -8.27
CA GLN A 59 7.99 -2.40 -9.63
C GLN A 59 6.49 -2.07 -9.78
N TYR A 60 5.69 -2.38 -8.75
CA TYR A 60 4.27 -2.05 -8.73
C TYR A 60 4.04 -0.53 -8.78
N VAL A 61 4.77 0.25 -7.98
CA VAL A 61 4.67 1.71 -7.97
C VAL A 61 5.21 2.31 -9.28
N THR A 62 6.37 1.87 -9.75
CA THR A 62 6.98 2.35 -11.00
C THR A 62 6.03 2.14 -12.19
N ARG A 63 5.43 0.95 -12.30
CA ARG A 63 4.43 0.68 -13.33
C ARG A 63 3.22 1.61 -13.25
N PHE A 64 2.78 1.97 -12.04
CA PHE A 64 1.67 2.91 -11.88
C PHE A 64 2.05 4.30 -12.38
N VAL A 65 3.28 4.76 -12.09
CA VAL A 65 3.82 6.04 -12.57
C VAL A 65 3.95 6.05 -14.09
N GLU A 66 4.54 5.00 -14.67
CA GLU A 66 4.68 4.82 -16.12
C GLU A 66 3.33 4.95 -16.83
N ARG A 67 2.27 4.34 -16.29
CA ARG A 67 0.91 4.45 -16.85
C ARG A 67 0.37 5.86 -16.85
N LEU A 68 0.58 6.63 -15.79
CA LEU A 68 0.12 8.02 -15.74
C LEU A 68 0.87 8.88 -16.77
N LEU A 69 2.20 8.69 -16.87
CA LEU A 69 3.02 9.39 -17.85
C LEU A 69 2.64 9.03 -19.29
N GLU A 70 2.36 7.75 -19.59
CA GLU A 70 1.83 7.28 -20.88
C GLU A 70 0.53 8.01 -21.28
N TRP A 71 -0.29 8.41 -20.31
CA TRP A 71 -1.54 9.15 -20.53
C TRP A 71 -1.36 10.67 -20.42
N ASN A 72 -0.13 11.15 -20.48
CA ASN A 72 0.22 12.57 -20.37
C ASN A 72 -0.29 13.20 -19.06
N ILE A 73 -0.28 12.45 -17.96
CA ILE A 73 -0.61 12.96 -16.62
C ILE A 73 0.70 13.06 -15.85
N LYS A 74 0.96 14.20 -15.22
CA LYS A 74 2.14 14.40 -14.37
C LYS A 74 1.84 13.97 -12.93
N PRO A 75 2.35 12.83 -12.43
CA PRO A 75 2.18 12.46 -11.04
C PRO A 75 3.14 13.22 -10.12
N ILE A 76 2.65 13.59 -8.95
CA ILE A 76 3.43 14.00 -7.78
C ILE A 76 3.23 12.93 -6.71
N MET A 77 4.28 12.14 -6.47
CA MET A 77 4.24 11.04 -5.51
C MET A 77 4.38 11.61 -4.09
N VAL A 78 3.33 11.46 -3.28
CA VAL A 78 3.29 11.95 -1.89
C VAL A 78 3.50 10.77 -0.95
N PHE A 79 4.40 10.94 0.02
CA PHE A 79 4.73 9.96 1.04
C PHE A 79 4.39 10.51 2.42
N ASP A 80 3.96 9.63 3.32
CA ASP A 80 3.77 10.00 4.72
C ASP A 80 5.11 10.36 5.38
N GLY A 81 5.08 11.39 6.22
CA GLY A 81 6.19 11.77 7.08
C GLY A 81 6.04 11.18 8.49
N SER A 82 6.40 11.97 9.49
CA SER A 82 6.34 11.56 10.89
C SER A 82 4.90 11.25 11.36
N PRO A 83 4.72 10.27 12.26
CA PRO A 83 3.43 9.99 12.89
C PRO A 83 2.87 11.21 13.62
N LEU A 84 1.57 11.47 13.46
CA LEU A 84 0.88 12.54 14.15
C LEU A 84 0.45 12.11 15.56
N PRO A 85 0.60 12.96 16.61
CA PRO A 85 0.15 12.66 17.97
C PRO A 85 -1.33 12.26 18.05
N ALA A 86 -2.19 12.89 17.23
CA ALA A 86 -3.61 12.60 17.16
C ALA A 86 -3.92 11.15 16.69
N LYS A 87 -3.00 10.50 15.97
CA LYS A 87 -3.14 9.12 15.49
C LYS A 87 -2.40 8.10 16.36
N ARG A 88 -1.84 8.50 17.50
CA ARG A 88 -1.00 7.62 18.34
C ARG A 88 -1.69 6.31 18.70
N ILE A 89 -2.90 6.37 19.25
CA ILE A 89 -3.66 5.17 19.67
C ILE A 89 -3.93 4.27 18.46
N THR A 90 -4.32 4.85 17.33
CA THR A 90 -4.56 4.10 16.08
C THR A 90 -3.29 3.41 15.58
N ASN A 91 -2.14 4.08 15.66
CA ASN A 91 -0.87 3.53 15.21
C ASN A 91 -0.39 2.38 16.10
N ILE A 92 -0.57 2.50 17.42
CA ILE A 92 -0.30 1.41 18.39
C ILE A 92 -1.16 0.19 18.04
N ASN A 93 -2.48 0.37 17.92
CA ASN A 93 -3.39 -0.74 17.60
C ASN A 93 -3.03 -1.43 16.28
N ARG A 94 -2.63 -0.66 15.26
CA ARG A 94 -2.17 -1.21 13.97
C ARG A 94 -0.85 -1.98 14.13
N SER A 95 0.09 -1.48 14.95
CA SER A 95 1.35 -2.16 15.23
C SER A 95 1.12 -3.50 15.92
N ASP A 96 0.29 -3.50 16.97
CA ASP A 96 -0.06 -4.71 17.71
C ASP A 96 -0.76 -5.76 16.83
N GLU A 97 -1.67 -5.31 15.96
CA GLU A 97 -2.36 -6.20 15.03
C GLU A 97 -1.40 -6.80 14.00
N ARG A 98 -0.47 -6.01 13.44
CA ARG A 98 0.57 -6.52 12.52
C ARG A 98 1.41 -7.58 13.20
N GLU A 99 1.86 -7.34 14.42
CA GLU A 99 2.70 -8.27 15.17
C GLU A 99 1.96 -9.59 15.46
N ARG A 100 0.70 -9.52 15.90
CA ARG A 100 -0.13 -10.72 16.10
C ARG A 100 -0.30 -11.53 14.81
N ASN A 101 -0.54 -10.87 13.68
CA ASN A 101 -0.68 -11.53 12.40
C ASN A 101 0.67 -12.13 11.93
N ARG A 102 1.79 -11.46 12.15
CA ARG A 102 3.13 -11.97 11.83
C ARG A 102 3.41 -13.29 12.56
N LEU A 103 3.16 -13.33 13.87
CA LEU A 103 3.33 -14.54 14.69
C LEU A 103 2.40 -15.68 14.25
N ARG A 104 1.14 -15.37 13.90
CA ARG A 104 0.19 -16.37 13.36
C ARG A 104 0.66 -16.91 12.01
N GLY A 105 1.17 -16.06 11.13
CA GLY A 105 1.74 -16.46 9.85
C GLY A 105 2.93 -17.40 10.01
N GLN A 106 3.87 -17.06 10.89
CA GLN A 106 5.03 -17.91 11.21
C GLN A 106 4.59 -19.28 11.76
N LYS A 107 3.62 -19.30 12.69
CA LYS A 107 3.10 -20.56 13.24
C LYS A 107 2.40 -21.41 12.18
N ALA A 108 1.62 -20.80 11.28
CA ALA A 108 0.98 -21.51 10.18
C ALA A 108 2.02 -22.10 9.21
N LEU A 109 3.06 -21.32 8.88
CA LEU A 109 4.14 -21.75 8.01
C LEU A 109 4.93 -22.92 8.60
N ALA A 110 5.25 -22.87 9.89
CA ALA A 110 5.91 -23.97 10.61
C ALA A 110 5.11 -25.28 10.62
N ASN A 111 3.78 -25.19 10.50
CA ASN A 111 2.88 -26.34 10.37
C ASN A 111 2.62 -26.76 8.91
N GLY A 112 3.40 -26.24 7.94
CA GLY A 112 3.25 -26.52 6.52
C GLY A 112 2.01 -25.88 5.86
N LYS A 113 1.31 -24.98 6.55
CA LYS A 113 0.08 -24.34 6.06
C LYS A 113 0.38 -23.05 5.29
N THR A 114 1.08 -23.17 4.17
CA THR A 114 1.62 -22.03 3.40
C THR A 114 0.54 -21.02 2.98
N ARG A 115 -0.63 -21.48 2.52
CA ARG A 115 -1.72 -20.58 2.09
C ARG A 115 -2.31 -19.77 3.24
N GLU A 116 -2.44 -20.39 4.41
CA GLU A 116 -2.93 -19.72 5.62
C GLU A 116 -1.88 -18.72 6.13
N ALA A 117 -0.60 -19.11 6.11
CA ALA A 117 0.50 -18.23 6.46
C ALA A 117 0.51 -16.94 5.62
N GLU A 118 0.35 -17.06 4.30
CA GLU A 118 0.33 -15.91 3.39
C GLU A 118 -0.80 -14.92 3.72
N GLN A 119 -2.00 -15.41 4.07
CA GLN A 119 -3.10 -14.53 4.47
C GLN A 119 -2.80 -13.72 5.74
N PHE A 120 -2.08 -14.33 6.68
CA PHE A 120 -1.64 -13.63 7.89
C PHE A 120 -0.49 -12.66 7.58
N PHE A 121 0.47 -13.04 6.74
CA PHE A 121 1.55 -12.14 6.33
C PHE A 121 1.02 -10.91 5.58
N GLN A 122 0.02 -11.07 4.73
CA GLN A 122 -0.67 -9.95 4.07
C GLN A 122 -1.30 -8.96 5.05
N LYS A 123 -1.81 -9.43 6.19
CA LYS A 123 -2.35 -8.58 7.27
C LYS A 123 -1.25 -8.00 8.17
N ALA A 124 -0.04 -8.53 8.09
CA ALA A 124 1.12 -8.09 8.87
C ALA A 124 1.99 -7.06 8.12
N ILE A 125 1.67 -6.71 6.88
CA ILE A 125 2.46 -5.78 6.06
C ILE A 125 2.67 -4.46 6.79
N GLU A 126 3.93 -4.09 6.93
CA GLU A 126 4.39 -2.78 7.36
C GLU A 126 5.18 -2.12 6.24
N ILE A 127 4.91 -0.84 5.99
CA ILE A 127 5.71 -0.05 5.06
C ILE A 127 6.80 0.65 5.85
N THR A 128 8.05 0.27 5.59
CA THR A 128 9.21 0.82 6.29
C THR A 128 9.78 2.04 5.56
N PRO A 129 10.56 2.91 6.25
CA PRO A 129 11.29 3.99 5.61
C PRO A 129 12.20 3.53 4.47
N ASP A 130 12.82 2.35 4.59
CA ASP A 130 13.68 1.78 3.53
C ASP A 130 12.88 1.42 2.28
N MET A 131 11.68 0.85 2.43
CA MET A 131 10.79 0.58 1.29
C MET A 131 10.39 1.87 0.57
N VAL A 132 10.09 2.93 1.33
CA VAL A 132 9.80 4.26 0.78
C VAL A 132 11.00 4.81 0.03
N LEU A 133 12.19 4.77 0.63
CA LEU A 133 13.42 5.27 0.02
C LEU A 133 13.77 4.50 -1.26
N ASN A 134 13.56 3.18 -1.27
CA ASN A 134 13.75 2.36 -2.46
C ASN A 134 12.86 2.79 -3.62
N VAL A 135 11.64 3.27 -3.36
CA VAL A 135 10.75 3.82 -4.39
C VAL A 135 11.18 5.21 -4.83
N ILE A 136 11.63 6.08 -3.92
CA ILE A 136 12.06 7.44 -4.24
C ILE A 136 13.31 7.47 -5.14
N ARG A 137 14.17 6.44 -5.01
CA ARG A 137 15.45 6.36 -5.72
C ARG A 137 15.35 5.91 -7.18
N VAL A 138 14.18 5.46 -7.64
CA VAL A 138 13.95 4.95 -9.00
C VAL A 138 13.26 6.00 -9.83
#